data_AF-A0A5E8H8D7-F1
#
_entry.id   AF-A0A5E8H8D7-F1
#
_cell.length_a   1.000
_cell.length_b   1.000
_cell.length_c   1.000
_cell.angle_alpha   90.00
_cell.angle_beta   90.00
_cell.angle_gamma   90.00
#
_symmetry.space_group_name_H-M   'P 1'
#
loop_
_entity.id
_entity.type
_entity.pdbx_description
1 polymer ?
#
loop_
_entity_poly.entity_id
_entity_poly.type
_entity_poly.pdbx_seq_one_letter_code
_entity_poly.pdbx_strand_id
1 'polypeptide(L)'
;MKRKNFTILLIVIPFSLFPETQFFGGNNLGSDEMVLKIEESKALYYFNGEGDGCEGFHAKFSKQGENFLFTEVKSNCNEKKMKDFKCVNEKDTQSLIFSDFLKCDNNLILYNKSKKVIENLNRNYYGIEAVTLGLKSGIATSNLKYREKPDLQSKTFTCYFTNTEDEKIREKEINFIPKDTSLTIIAKTLVEYNVGDKRNFWYLVFPSSDSYNGCLLKSSKQKEGWVFGEYIKIDQ
;
A
#
# COMPACT_ATOMS: atom_id res chain seq x y z
N MET A 1 -26.78 58.74 -32.79
CA MET A 1 -26.94 58.46 -31.34
C MET A 1 -25.99 57.35 -30.93
N LYS A 2 -25.39 57.47 -29.74
CA LYS A 2 -24.17 56.81 -29.23
C LYS A 2 -24.19 55.27 -29.33
N ARG A 3 -23.15 54.67 -29.95
CA ARG A 3 -22.79 53.25 -29.76
C ARG A 3 -22.01 53.12 -28.45
N LYS A 4 -22.61 52.45 -27.46
CA LYS A 4 -21.94 52.09 -26.19
C LYS A 4 -21.03 50.90 -26.47
N ASN A 5 -19.71 51.09 -26.33
CA ASN A 5 -18.77 49.97 -26.27
C ASN A 5 -18.90 49.33 -24.88
N PHE A 6 -19.35 48.07 -24.86
CA PHE A 6 -19.38 47.23 -23.67
C PHE A 6 -18.00 46.55 -23.56
N THR A 7 -17.16 47.03 -22.65
CA THR A 7 -15.93 46.35 -22.29
C THR A 7 -16.29 45.19 -21.36
N ILE A 8 -16.29 43.97 -21.89
CA ILE A 8 -16.47 42.75 -21.09
C ILE A 8 -15.16 42.51 -20.33
N LEU A 9 -15.16 42.80 -19.03
CA LEU A 9 -14.08 42.44 -18.12
C LEU A 9 -14.19 40.94 -17.83
N LEU A 10 -13.39 40.13 -18.52
CA LEU A 10 -13.22 38.70 -18.22
C LEU A 10 -12.46 38.57 -16.89
N ILE A 11 -13.22 38.45 -15.80
CA ILE A 11 -12.67 38.05 -14.50
C ILE A 11 -12.33 36.56 -14.62
N VAL A 12 -11.05 36.26 -14.85
CA VAL A 12 -10.50 34.91 -14.70
C VAL A 12 -10.51 34.62 -13.21
N ILE A 13 -11.59 34.05 -12.70
CA ILE A 13 -11.61 33.47 -11.36
C ILE A 13 -10.58 32.33 -11.41
N PRO A 14 -9.50 32.36 -10.62
CA PRO A 14 -8.63 31.20 -10.53
C PRO A 14 -9.51 30.09 -9.97
N PHE A 15 -9.80 29.08 -10.80
CA PHE A 15 -10.31 27.81 -10.28
C PHE A 15 -9.32 27.41 -9.21
N SER A 16 -9.71 27.54 -7.96
CA SER A 16 -8.93 27.09 -6.82
C SER A 16 -8.77 25.60 -7.02
N LEU A 17 -7.60 25.20 -7.52
CA LEU A 17 -7.12 23.83 -7.55
C LEU A 17 -7.11 23.37 -6.09
N PHE A 18 -8.23 22.82 -5.63
CA PHE A 18 -8.25 22.16 -4.33
C PHE A 18 -7.18 21.07 -4.40
N PRO A 19 -6.18 21.08 -3.50
CA PRO A 19 -5.15 20.06 -3.52
C PRO A 19 -5.84 18.71 -3.34
N GLU A 20 -5.57 17.77 -4.25
CA GLU A 20 -6.06 16.40 -4.14
C GLU A 20 -5.74 15.85 -2.76
N THR A 21 -6.70 15.13 -2.18
CA THR A 21 -6.53 14.45 -0.89
C THR A 21 -5.36 13.49 -0.98
N GLN A 22 -4.39 13.65 -0.06
CA GLN A 22 -3.21 12.78 0.01
C GLN A 22 -3.35 11.80 1.16
N PHE A 23 -2.94 10.56 0.90
CA PHE A 23 -2.93 9.49 1.89
C PHE A 23 -1.52 8.99 2.10
N PHE A 24 -1.09 8.96 3.36
CA PHE A 24 0.16 8.34 3.77
C PHE A 24 -0.10 7.24 4.80
N GLY A 25 0.74 6.21 4.84
CA GLY A 25 0.60 5.10 5.80
C GLY A 25 1.87 4.25 5.89
N GLY A 26 1.76 3.00 6.30
CA GLY A 26 2.91 2.09 6.33
C GLY A 26 3.35 1.65 4.94
N ASN A 27 4.56 1.09 4.82
CA ASN A 27 5.04 0.48 3.57
C ASN A 27 4.46 -0.94 3.38
N ASN A 28 3.14 -1.05 3.29
CA ASN A 28 2.43 -2.32 3.18
C ASN A 28 1.12 -2.13 2.39
N LEU A 29 0.52 -3.24 1.96
CA LEU A 29 -0.72 -3.27 1.18
C LEU A 29 -1.96 -3.67 2.01
N GLY A 30 -1.82 -3.85 3.31
CA GLY A 30 -2.94 -4.20 4.18
C GLY A 30 -3.88 -3.03 4.47
N SER A 31 -5.12 -3.34 4.83
CA SER A 31 -6.13 -2.36 5.25
C SER A 31 -5.88 -1.78 6.63
N ASP A 32 -5.40 -2.63 7.55
CA ASP A 32 -5.30 -2.33 8.97
C ASP A 32 -3.97 -1.64 9.29
N GLU A 33 -3.98 -0.32 9.30
CA GLU A 33 -2.77 0.49 9.51
C GLU A 33 -3.07 1.90 10.03
N MET A 34 -2.02 2.59 10.48
CA MET A 34 -2.10 4.03 10.72
C MET A 34 -2.06 4.80 9.40
N VAL A 35 -3.02 5.70 9.22
CA VAL A 35 -3.20 6.51 8.01
C VAL A 35 -3.15 7.99 8.36
N LEU A 36 -2.34 8.74 7.61
CA LEU A 36 -2.37 10.20 7.58
C LEU A 36 -3.12 10.64 6.33
N LYS A 37 -4.31 11.19 6.51
CA LYS A 37 -5.09 11.86 5.48
C LYS A 37 -4.80 13.36 5.53
N ILE A 38 -4.41 13.93 4.40
CA ILE A 38 -4.18 15.37 4.23
C ILE A 38 -5.18 15.89 3.21
N GLU A 39 -5.97 16.90 3.59
CA GLU A 39 -7.01 17.50 2.75
C GLU A 39 -7.06 19.01 3.04
N GLU A 40 -6.98 19.82 1.99
CA GLU A 40 -6.94 21.30 2.06
C GLU A 40 -5.77 21.86 2.89
N SER A 41 -6.00 22.14 4.18
CA SER A 41 -5.02 22.61 5.17
C SER A 41 -5.11 21.84 6.49
N LYS A 42 -5.79 20.67 6.47
CA LYS A 42 -6.01 19.81 7.62
C LYS A 42 -5.31 18.47 7.43
N ALA A 43 -4.79 17.95 8.53
CA ALA A 43 -4.17 16.65 8.63
C ALA A 43 -4.88 15.83 9.71
N LEU A 44 -5.25 14.61 9.35
CA LEU A 44 -5.87 13.63 10.22
C LEU A 44 -5.03 12.36 10.21
N TYR A 45 -4.41 12.03 11.33
CA TYR A 45 -3.70 10.78 11.54
C TYR A 45 -4.54 9.89 12.45
N TYR A 46 -4.86 8.68 11.99
CA TYR A 46 -5.81 7.77 12.65
C TYR A 46 -5.49 6.32 12.31
N PHE A 47 -5.99 5.37 13.11
CA PHE A 47 -5.94 3.96 12.77
C PHE A 47 -7.11 3.60 11.85
N ASN A 48 -6.83 3.05 10.67
CA ASN A 48 -7.81 2.54 9.73
C ASN A 48 -8.07 1.06 10.01
N GLY A 49 -8.95 0.76 10.96
CA GLY A 49 -9.28 -0.61 11.37
C GLY A 49 -10.09 -0.61 12.67
N GLU A 50 -10.22 -1.77 13.32
CA GLU A 50 -10.81 -1.88 14.65
C GLU A 50 -9.81 -1.41 15.72
N GLY A 51 -10.15 -0.33 16.43
CA GLY A 51 -9.34 0.24 17.50
C GLY A 51 -10.17 1.05 18.48
N ASP A 52 -9.58 1.47 19.59
CA ASP A 52 -10.24 2.32 20.59
C ASP A 52 -10.44 3.77 20.11
N GLY A 53 -9.82 4.13 18.97
CA GLY A 53 -9.90 5.44 18.35
C GLY A 53 -8.98 6.47 19.01
N CYS A 54 -8.14 6.05 19.96
CA CYS A 54 -7.19 6.93 20.63
C CYS A 54 -5.91 7.14 19.83
N GLU A 55 -5.65 6.33 18.81
CA GLU A 55 -4.43 6.44 18.03
C GLU A 55 -4.47 7.64 17.08
N GLY A 56 -3.44 8.47 17.16
CA GLY A 56 -3.14 9.49 16.17
C GLY A 56 -3.40 10.93 16.62
N PHE A 57 -3.65 11.82 15.68
CA PHE A 57 -3.76 13.26 15.92
C PHE A 57 -4.53 14.00 14.82
N HIS A 58 -4.98 15.20 15.17
CA HIS A 58 -5.37 16.24 14.23
C HIS A 58 -4.33 17.36 14.20
N ALA A 59 -4.08 17.95 13.04
CA ALA A 59 -3.21 19.10 12.89
C ALA A 59 -3.66 20.00 11.74
N LYS A 60 -3.19 21.24 11.74
CA LYS A 60 -3.09 22.03 10.52
C LYS A 60 -1.82 21.61 9.78
N PHE A 61 -1.82 21.73 8.46
CA PHE A 61 -0.61 21.52 7.67
C PHE A 61 -0.36 22.65 6.68
N SER A 62 0.91 22.84 6.35
CA SER A 62 1.36 23.64 5.21
C SER A 62 2.50 22.92 4.51
N LYS A 63 2.65 23.15 3.21
CA LYS A 63 3.67 22.52 2.37
C LYS A 63 4.48 23.59 1.63
N GLN A 64 5.81 23.45 1.65
CA GLN A 64 6.73 24.26 0.86
C GLN A 64 7.81 23.37 0.24
N GLY A 65 7.69 23.10 -1.07
CA GLY A 65 8.53 22.11 -1.76
C GLY A 65 8.34 20.72 -1.14
N GLU A 66 9.44 20.10 -0.72
CA GLU A 66 9.44 18.78 -0.05
C GLU A 66 9.14 18.86 1.45
N ASN A 67 9.06 20.06 2.03
CA ASN A 67 8.83 20.23 3.46
C ASN A 67 7.35 20.31 3.78
N PHE A 68 6.95 19.59 4.82
CA PHE A 68 5.62 19.60 5.42
C PHE A 68 5.76 20.10 6.86
N LEU A 69 4.97 21.09 7.22
CA LEU A 69 4.91 21.62 8.58
C LEU A 69 3.52 21.34 9.17
N PHE A 70 3.49 20.61 10.27
CA PHE A 70 2.28 20.28 11.02
C PHE A 70 2.22 21.14 12.29
N THR A 71 1.17 21.93 12.41
CA THR A 71 0.97 22.88 13.52
C THR A 71 -0.35 22.64 14.22
N GLU A 72 -0.47 23.18 15.44
CA GLU A 72 -1.66 23.00 16.29
C GLU A 72 -1.99 21.52 16.48
N VAL A 73 -0.94 20.69 16.65
CA VAL A 73 -1.08 19.24 16.73
C VAL A 73 -1.80 18.88 18.03
N LYS A 74 -2.95 18.21 17.89
CA LYS A 74 -3.77 17.71 19.00
C LYS A 74 -3.89 16.20 18.87
N SER A 75 -3.36 15.49 19.85
CA SER A 75 -3.59 14.05 20.00
C SER A 75 -5.09 13.76 20.07
N ASN A 76 -5.52 12.63 19.50
CA ASN A 76 -6.92 12.20 19.58
C ASN A 76 -7.34 11.90 21.02
N CYS A 77 -6.38 11.52 21.88
CA CYS A 77 -6.61 11.32 23.31
C CYS A 77 -5.87 12.34 24.19
N ASN A 78 -6.59 12.85 25.20
CA ASN A 78 -6.23 14.00 26.04
C ASN A 78 -4.93 13.82 26.85
N GLU A 79 -4.48 12.58 27.02
CA GLU A 79 -3.36 12.24 27.89
C GLU A 79 -1.98 12.46 27.26
N LYS A 80 -1.92 12.61 25.92
CA LYS A 80 -0.65 12.74 25.19
C LYS A 80 -0.50 14.12 24.55
N LYS A 81 0.29 14.99 25.19
CA LYS A 81 0.70 16.26 24.56
C LYS A 81 1.63 15.96 23.40
N MET A 82 1.25 16.38 22.21
CA MET A 82 2.09 16.33 21.01
C MET A 82 2.58 17.74 20.68
N LYS A 83 3.82 17.85 20.20
CA LYS A 83 4.39 19.11 19.72
C LYS A 83 4.18 19.19 18.22
N ASP A 84 4.14 20.41 17.71
CA ASP A 84 4.28 20.70 16.29
C ASP A 84 5.57 20.05 15.75
N PHE A 85 5.52 19.58 14.51
CA PHE A 85 6.63 18.86 13.91
C PHE A 85 6.70 19.11 12.41
N LYS A 86 7.87 18.81 11.85
CA LYS A 86 8.12 18.91 10.42
C LYS A 86 8.36 17.52 9.86
N CYS A 87 8.03 17.37 8.58
CA CYS A 87 8.43 16.21 7.80
C CYS A 87 9.05 16.67 6.49
N VAL A 88 9.93 15.84 5.95
CA VAL A 88 10.50 15.99 4.62
C VAL A 88 10.05 14.81 3.78
N ASN A 89 9.61 15.08 2.56
CA ASN A 89 9.34 14.03 1.59
C ASN A 89 10.67 13.53 1.02
N GLU A 90 10.92 12.24 1.20
CA GLU A 90 12.12 11.52 0.76
C GLU A 90 11.71 10.37 -0.19
N LYS A 91 12.68 9.88 -0.97
CA LYS A 91 12.49 8.72 -1.85
C LYS A 91 13.09 7.47 -1.21
N ASP A 92 12.33 6.38 -1.20
CA ASP A 92 12.84 5.06 -0.87
C ASP A 92 13.26 4.32 -2.16
N THR A 93 14.57 4.20 -2.33
CA THR A 93 15.17 3.49 -3.47
C THR A 93 15.28 1.98 -3.25
N GLN A 94 14.82 1.44 -2.13
CA GLN A 94 14.86 0.01 -1.80
C GLN A 94 13.46 -0.59 -1.72
N SER A 95 12.44 0.21 -1.41
CA SER A 95 11.05 -0.23 -1.40
C SER A 95 10.62 -0.84 -2.74
N LEU A 96 9.74 -1.84 -2.65
CA LEU A 96 9.07 -2.50 -3.78
C LEU A 96 7.63 -1.99 -3.98
N ILE A 97 7.06 -1.27 -3.02
CA ILE A 97 5.62 -0.95 -2.99
C ILE A 97 5.42 0.54 -3.25
N PHE A 98 5.89 1.41 -2.34
CA PHE A 98 5.79 2.86 -2.47
C PHE A 98 7.18 3.51 -2.52
N SER A 99 7.33 4.50 -3.39
CA SER A 99 8.61 5.14 -3.72
C SER A 99 8.92 6.40 -2.94
N ASP A 100 7.89 7.05 -2.38
CA ASP A 100 8.02 8.31 -1.65
C ASP A 100 7.47 8.14 -0.22
N PHE A 101 8.10 8.78 0.76
CA PHE A 101 7.64 8.77 2.14
C PHE A 101 7.95 10.09 2.86
N LEU A 102 7.13 10.42 3.85
CA LEU A 102 7.42 11.48 4.81
C LEU A 102 8.30 10.94 5.91
N LYS A 103 9.43 11.62 6.15
CA LYS A 103 10.28 11.43 7.32
C LYS A 103 10.12 12.61 8.25
N CYS A 104 9.62 12.37 9.45
CA CYS A 104 9.28 13.41 10.39
C CYS A 104 10.26 13.50 11.57
N ASP A 105 10.43 14.69 12.13
CA ASP A 105 11.34 14.94 13.27
C ASP A 105 10.92 14.20 14.55
N ASN A 106 9.67 13.73 14.62
CA ASN A 106 9.13 12.91 15.71
C ASN A 106 9.32 11.39 15.45
N ASN A 107 10.19 11.01 14.52
CA ASN A 107 10.47 9.63 14.07
C ASN A 107 9.33 8.93 13.32
N LEU A 108 8.28 9.66 12.94
CA LEU A 108 7.22 9.12 12.12
C LEU A 108 7.70 8.95 10.67
N ILE A 109 7.44 7.77 10.08
CA ILE A 109 7.73 7.45 8.68
C ILE A 109 6.43 7.01 8.02
N LEU A 110 5.98 7.75 7.01
CA LEU A 110 4.70 7.49 6.33
C LEU A 110 4.86 7.52 4.81
N TYR A 111 4.62 6.38 4.17
CA TYR A 111 4.73 6.24 2.72
C TYR A 111 3.53 6.83 2.02
N ASN A 112 3.78 7.57 0.93
CA ASN A 112 2.75 8.14 0.09
C ASN A 112 2.08 7.03 -0.73
N LYS A 113 0.83 6.72 -0.38
CA LYS A 113 0.08 5.60 -0.97
C LYS A 113 -0.24 5.80 -2.46
N SER A 114 -0.16 7.04 -2.95
CA SER A 114 -0.35 7.36 -4.37
C SER A 114 0.94 7.27 -5.19
N LYS A 115 2.11 7.10 -4.56
CA LYS A 115 3.43 7.07 -5.23
C LYS A 115 3.98 5.64 -5.31
N LYS A 116 3.28 4.79 -6.05
CA LYS A 116 3.69 3.40 -6.32
C LYS A 116 5.07 3.36 -6.97
N VAL A 117 5.86 2.34 -6.63
CA VAL A 117 7.12 2.06 -7.33
C VAL A 117 6.79 1.64 -8.77
N ILE A 118 7.46 2.26 -9.74
CA ILE A 118 7.27 1.97 -11.17
C ILE A 118 7.78 0.57 -11.54
N GLU A 119 7.36 0.09 -12.70
CA GLU A 119 7.80 -1.20 -13.26
C GLU A 119 9.29 -1.19 -13.65
N ASN A 120 9.86 -2.40 -13.74
CA ASN A 120 11.19 -2.67 -14.30
C ASN A 120 12.37 -2.12 -13.48
N LEU A 121 12.20 -1.96 -12.16
CA LEU A 121 13.32 -1.65 -11.27
C LEU A 121 13.82 -2.93 -10.59
N ASN A 122 15.14 -3.11 -10.58
CA ASN A 122 15.77 -4.17 -9.81
C ASN A 122 15.82 -3.80 -8.33
N ARG A 123 15.33 -4.70 -7.48
CA ARG A 123 15.24 -4.56 -6.03
C ARG A 123 15.65 -5.85 -5.34
N ASN A 124 15.98 -5.72 -4.05
CA ASN A 124 16.23 -6.87 -3.19
C ASN A 124 15.09 -7.00 -2.18
N TYR A 125 14.47 -8.17 -2.13
CA TYR A 125 13.45 -8.51 -1.14
C TYR A 125 13.95 -9.66 -0.28
N TYR A 126 14.42 -9.35 0.94
CA TYR A 126 14.98 -10.33 1.88
C TYR A 126 16.05 -11.26 1.26
N GLY A 127 16.97 -10.69 0.50
CA GLY A 127 18.06 -11.43 -0.17
C GLY A 127 17.69 -11.99 -1.54
N ILE A 128 16.46 -11.81 -2.02
CA ILE A 128 16.00 -12.28 -3.33
C ILE A 128 16.00 -11.10 -4.30
N GLU A 129 16.71 -11.23 -5.41
CA GLU A 129 16.68 -10.23 -6.48
C GLU A 129 15.37 -10.33 -7.27
N ALA A 130 14.71 -9.19 -7.43
CA ALA A 130 13.39 -9.10 -8.03
C ALA A 130 13.24 -7.84 -8.90
N VAL A 131 12.35 -7.93 -9.88
CA VAL A 131 11.95 -6.83 -10.77
C VAL A 131 10.56 -6.36 -10.38
N THR A 132 10.40 -5.07 -10.08
CA THR A 132 9.11 -4.48 -9.71
C THR A 132 8.12 -4.50 -10.86
N LEU A 133 6.84 -4.71 -10.54
CA LEU A 133 5.74 -4.83 -11.49
C LEU A 133 4.64 -3.78 -11.31
N GLY A 134 4.91 -2.69 -10.58
CA GLY A 134 4.00 -1.54 -10.55
C GLY A 134 2.71 -1.76 -9.75
N LEU A 135 2.65 -2.80 -8.91
CA LEU A 135 1.46 -3.21 -8.17
C LEU A 135 0.27 -3.50 -9.10
N LYS A 136 0.50 -4.34 -10.12
CA LYS A 136 -0.56 -4.81 -11.03
C LYS A 136 -1.60 -5.63 -10.29
N SER A 137 -2.81 -5.63 -10.82
CA SER A 137 -3.86 -6.56 -10.42
C SER A 137 -3.66 -7.91 -11.09
N GLY A 138 -4.05 -8.98 -10.41
CA GLY A 138 -4.11 -10.31 -10.95
C GLY A 138 -5.08 -11.19 -10.19
N ILE A 139 -5.27 -12.41 -10.65
CA ILE A 139 -6.17 -13.39 -10.06
C ILE A 139 -5.55 -14.78 -10.08
N ALA A 140 -5.77 -15.54 -9.00
CA ALA A 140 -5.38 -16.94 -8.92
C ALA A 140 -6.25 -17.80 -9.85
N THR A 141 -5.65 -18.47 -10.84
CA THR A 141 -6.40 -19.35 -11.78
C THR A 141 -6.55 -20.78 -11.26
N SER A 142 -5.82 -21.12 -10.19
CA SER A 142 -5.99 -22.32 -9.38
C SER A 142 -5.61 -22.05 -7.92
N ASN A 143 -5.76 -23.03 -7.03
CA ASN A 143 -5.24 -22.92 -5.66
C ASN A 143 -3.70 -22.75 -5.69
N LEU A 144 -3.18 -21.72 -5.02
CA LEU A 144 -1.76 -21.35 -5.04
C LEU A 144 -1.08 -21.68 -3.72
N LYS A 145 0.07 -22.35 -3.79
CA LYS A 145 0.97 -22.41 -2.63
C LYS A 145 1.65 -21.06 -2.46
N TYR A 146 1.41 -20.44 -1.30
CA TYR A 146 1.94 -19.13 -0.95
C TYR A 146 3.13 -19.28 0.00
N ARG A 147 4.27 -18.68 -0.37
CA ARG A 147 5.58 -19.11 0.13
C ARG A 147 6.47 -17.97 0.60
N GLU A 148 7.30 -18.23 1.61
CA GLU A 148 8.27 -17.24 2.11
C GLU A 148 9.35 -16.89 1.07
N LYS A 149 9.78 -17.88 0.28
CA LYS A 149 10.82 -17.76 -0.75
C LYS A 149 10.34 -18.39 -2.07
N PRO A 150 10.91 -18.03 -3.23
CA PRO A 150 10.57 -18.61 -4.53
C PRO A 150 11.14 -20.03 -4.69
N ASP A 151 10.78 -20.93 -3.78
CA ASP A 151 11.33 -22.29 -3.66
C ASP A 151 10.25 -23.28 -3.19
N LEU A 152 10.21 -24.48 -3.77
CA LEU A 152 9.19 -25.49 -3.46
C LEU A 152 9.26 -26.07 -2.03
N GLN A 153 10.42 -25.95 -1.37
CA GLN A 153 10.69 -26.41 -0.02
C GLN A 153 10.61 -25.28 1.02
N SER A 154 10.36 -24.03 0.60
CA SER A 154 10.23 -22.94 1.56
C SER A 154 9.00 -23.10 2.44
N LYS A 155 9.02 -22.43 3.60
CA LYS A 155 7.86 -22.30 4.46
C LYS A 155 6.67 -21.74 3.67
N THR A 156 5.48 -22.22 4.01
CA THR A 156 4.22 -21.77 3.44
C THR A 156 3.45 -20.91 4.42
N PHE A 157 2.72 -19.95 3.90
CA PHE A 157 1.78 -19.16 4.66
C PHE A 157 0.56 -20.02 5.05
N THR A 158 -0.04 -19.67 6.17
CA THR A 158 -1.37 -20.14 6.56
C THR A 158 -2.37 -19.05 6.22
N CYS A 159 -3.44 -19.39 5.53
CA CYS A 159 -4.50 -18.49 5.17
C CYS A 159 -5.80 -18.85 5.86
N TYR A 160 -6.63 -17.85 6.09
CA TYR A 160 -7.95 -17.96 6.68
C TYR A 160 -8.88 -17.02 5.92
N PHE A 161 -10.04 -17.53 5.51
CA PHE A 161 -11.03 -16.75 4.75
C PHE A 161 -12.44 -17.03 5.28
N THR A 162 -13.15 -15.98 5.70
CA THR A 162 -14.57 -16.05 6.10
C THR A 162 -15.52 -15.84 4.93
N ASN A 163 -15.11 -15.05 3.93
CA ASN A 163 -15.99 -14.57 2.87
C ASN A 163 -15.76 -15.31 1.55
N THR A 164 -15.56 -16.63 1.61
CA THR A 164 -15.41 -17.48 0.43
C THR A 164 -16.68 -18.31 0.19
N GLU A 165 -17.04 -18.49 -1.09
CA GLU A 165 -18.17 -19.32 -1.50
C GLU A 165 -17.92 -20.82 -1.28
N ASP A 166 -16.66 -21.24 -1.14
CA ASP A 166 -16.31 -22.64 -0.89
C ASP A 166 -16.43 -22.98 0.60
N GLU A 167 -17.57 -23.56 0.97
CA GLU A 167 -17.89 -24.00 2.33
C GLU A 167 -16.88 -25.01 2.92
N LYS A 168 -16.10 -25.70 2.08
CA LYS A 168 -15.11 -26.66 2.56
C LYS A 168 -13.91 -25.97 3.21
N ILE A 169 -13.61 -24.74 2.79
CA ILE A 169 -12.46 -23.97 3.25
C ILE A 169 -12.85 -22.71 4.04
N ARG A 170 -14.12 -22.30 3.99
CA ARG A 170 -14.65 -21.19 4.77
C ARG A 170 -14.37 -21.40 6.26
N GLU A 171 -13.87 -20.35 6.91
CA GLU A 171 -13.55 -20.33 8.35
C GLU A 171 -12.56 -21.41 8.81
N LYS A 172 -11.65 -21.85 7.92
CA LYS A 172 -10.62 -22.84 8.24
C LYS A 172 -9.23 -22.33 7.91
N GLU A 173 -8.24 -22.77 8.70
CA GLU A 173 -6.84 -22.63 8.33
C GLU A 173 -6.53 -23.51 7.12
N ILE A 174 -6.10 -22.89 6.02
CA ILE A 174 -5.63 -23.55 4.80
C ILE A 174 -4.19 -23.12 4.50
N ASN A 175 -3.47 -23.89 3.69
CA ASN A 175 -2.07 -23.61 3.34
C ASN A 175 -1.89 -23.26 1.85
N PHE A 176 -2.91 -22.60 1.29
CA PHE A 176 -2.93 -22.12 -0.08
C PHE A 176 -3.84 -20.89 -0.18
N ILE A 177 -3.59 -20.06 -1.19
CA ILE A 177 -4.54 -19.02 -1.63
C ILE A 177 -5.57 -19.71 -2.53
N PRO A 178 -6.88 -19.59 -2.25
CA PRO A 178 -7.91 -20.20 -3.08
C PRO A 178 -7.90 -19.68 -4.52
N LYS A 179 -8.35 -20.50 -5.46
CA LYS A 179 -8.69 -20.07 -6.81
C LYS A 179 -9.63 -18.86 -6.77
N ASP A 180 -9.52 -18.00 -7.78
CA ASP A 180 -10.35 -16.80 -7.99
C ASP A 180 -10.10 -15.68 -6.96
N THR A 181 -9.09 -15.85 -6.09
CA THR A 181 -8.63 -14.78 -5.19
C THR A 181 -7.89 -13.69 -5.98
N SER A 182 -8.31 -12.43 -5.80
CA SER A 182 -7.60 -11.26 -6.30
C SER A 182 -6.24 -11.10 -5.64
N LEU A 183 -5.24 -10.74 -6.44
CA LEU A 183 -3.84 -10.58 -6.03
C LEU A 183 -3.35 -9.19 -6.45
N THR A 184 -2.56 -8.55 -5.59
CA THR A 184 -1.65 -7.47 -6.01
C THR A 184 -0.30 -8.08 -6.35
N ILE A 185 0.16 -7.87 -7.58
CA ILE A 185 1.44 -8.36 -8.10
C ILE A 185 2.51 -7.30 -7.90
N ILE A 186 3.45 -7.59 -6.99
CA ILE A 186 4.44 -6.62 -6.52
C ILE A 186 5.70 -6.66 -7.38
N ALA A 187 6.26 -7.86 -7.55
CA ALA A 187 7.51 -8.07 -8.26
C ALA A 187 7.58 -9.51 -8.79
N LYS A 188 8.59 -9.79 -9.63
CA LYS A 188 8.95 -11.15 -10.07
C LYS A 188 10.43 -11.42 -9.92
N THR A 189 10.82 -12.69 -9.87
CA THR A 189 12.24 -13.08 -9.92
C THR A 189 12.91 -12.61 -11.21
N LEU A 190 14.24 -12.42 -11.17
CA LEU A 190 15.02 -12.07 -12.37
C LEU A 190 15.01 -13.17 -13.43
N VAL A 191 14.98 -14.43 -12.99
CA VAL A 191 15.01 -15.60 -13.86
C VAL A 191 13.77 -16.47 -13.66
N GLU A 192 13.48 -17.25 -14.69
CA GLU A 192 12.46 -18.29 -14.65
C GLU A 192 12.98 -19.52 -13.92
N TYR A 193 12.06 -20.27 -13.32
CA TYR A 193 12.31 -21.51 -12.62
C TYR A 193 11.48 -22.62 -13.24
N ASN A 194 11.99 -23.85 -13.14
CA ASN A 194 11.25 -25.03 -13.52
C ASN A 194 10.57 -25.63 -12.29
N VAL A 195 9.26 -25.90 -12.40
CA VAL A 195 8.46 -26.61 -11.40
C VAL A 195 7.75 -27.76 -12.12
N GLY A 196 8.29 -28.97 -11.98
CA GLY A 196 7.93 -30.08 -12.87
C GLY A 196 8.30 -29.72 -14.31
N ASP A 197 7.37 -29.92 -15.24
CA ASP A 197 7.56 -29.64 -16.68
C ASP A 197 7.26 -28.19 -17.08
N LYS A 198 6.95 -27.33 -16.09
CA LYS A 198 6.52 -25.96 -16.33
C LYS A 198 7.63 -24.97 -16.03
N ARG A 199 7.82 -24.01 -16.92
CA ARG A 199 8.81 -22.94 -16.80
C ARG A 199 8.13 -21.60 -16.70
N ASN A 200 8.33 -20.89 -15.58
CA ASN A 200 7.75 -19.57 -15.34
C ASN A 200 8.54 -18.80 -14.27
N PHE A 201 8.24 -17.52 -14.08
CA PHE A 201 8.78 -16.74 -12.97
C PHE A 201 8.06 -17.06 -11.66
N TRP A 202 8.72 -16.79 -10.53
CA TRP A 202 8.02 -16.61 -9.27
C TRP A 202 7.63 -15.14 -9.11
N TYR A 203 6.43 -14.92 -8.58
CA TYR A 203 5.87 -13.60 -8.37
C TYR A 203 5.71 -13.35 -6.88
N LEU A 204 6.24 -12.23 -6.40
CA LEU A 204 5.94 -11.70 -5.08
C LEU A 204 4.57 -11.03 -5.16
N VAL A 205 3.62 -11.51 -4.38
CA VAL A 205 2.23 -11.08 -4.41
C VAL A 205 1.72 -10.77 -3.01
N PHE A 206 0.60 -10.06 -2.96
CA PHE A 206 -0.22 -9.87 -1.77
C PHE A 206 -1.66 -10.25 -2.13
N PRO A 207 -2.23 -11.33 -1.56
CA PRO A 207 -3.64 -11.66 -1.77
C PRO A 207 -4.52 -10.60 -1.13
N SER A 208 -5.67 -10.32 -1.75
CA SER A 208 -6.68 -9.43 -1.16
C SER A 208 -7.01 -9.90 0.25
N SER A 209 -6.89 -8.99 1.21
CA SER A 209 -7.07 -9.27 2.63
C SER A 209 -7.88 -8.17 3.29
N ASP A 210 -8.64 -8.53 4.31
CA ASP A 210 -9.35 -7.63 5.22
C ASP A 210 -9.21 -8.17 6.65
N SER A 211 -9.95 -7.60 7.61
CA SER A 211 -9.88 -8.01 9.01
C SER A 211 -10.30 -9.47 9.26
N TYR A 212 -10.95 -10.13 8.31
CA TYR A 212 -11.44 -11.51 8.40
C TYR A 212 -10.79 -12.47 7.37
N ASN A 213 -10.15 -11.93 6.34
CA ASN A 213 -9.54 -12.68 5.25
C ASN A 213 -8.06 -12.34 5.15
N GLY A 214 -7.17 -13.34 5.22
CA GLY A 214 -5.74 -13.06 5.07
C GLY A 214 -4.85 -14.28 5.10
N CYS A 215 -3.61 -14.07 4.68
CA CYS A 215 -2.53 -15.05 4.76
C CYS A 215 -1.41 -14.52 5.65
N LEU A 216 -0.96 -15.35 6.59
CA LEU A 216 0.09 -15.02 7.54
C LEU A 216 1.15 -16.10 7.55
N LEU A 217 2.41 -15.67 7.53
CA LEU A 217 3.52 -16.56 7.82
C LEU A 217 3.67 -16.67 9.34
N LYS A 218 3.39 -17.86 9.90
CA LYS A 218 3.44 -18.08 11.35
C LYS A 218 4.78 -17.60 11.93
N SER A 219 4.71 -16.85 13.03
CA SER A 219 5.86 -16.23 13.71
C SER A 219 6.59 -15.13 12.89
N SER A 220 5.93 -14.53 11.91
CA SER A 220 6.46 -13.39 11.14
C SER A 220 5.41 -12.28 10.99
N LYS A 221 5.88 -11.05 10.73
CA LYS A 221 5.04 -9.91 10.35
C LYS A 221 4.88 -9.76 8.83
N GLN A 222 5.53 -10.63 8.06
CA GLN A 222 5.48 -10.63 6.60
C GLN A 222 4.08 -11.03 6.11
N LYS A 223 3.50 -10.24 5.21
CA LYS A 223 2.18 -10.49 4.62
C LYS A 223 2.26 -10.81 3.13
N GLU A 224 3.33 -10.36 2.46
CA GLU A 224 3.66 -10.59 1.05
C GLU A 224 4.49 -11.87 0.88
N GLY A 225 4.30 -12.62 -0.20
CA GLY A 225 4.95 -13.91 -0.39
C GLY A 225 4.99 -14.32 -1.86
N TRP A 226 5.67 -15.42 -2.14
CA TRP A 226 5.96 -15.89 -3.49
C TRP A 226 4.95 -16.94 -3.94
N VAL A 227 4.52 -16.83 -5.20
CA VAL A 227 3.71 -17.82 -5.92
C VAL A 227 4.34 -18.13 -7.27
N PHE A 228 4.17 -19.36 -7.76
CA PHE A 228 4.67 -19.73 -9.08
C PHE A 228 3.73 -19.21 -10.18
N GLY A 229 4.30 -18.53 -11.18
CA GLY A 229 3.58 -17.71 -12.15
C GLY A 229 2.61 -18.44 -13.07
N GLU A 230 2.76 -19.75 -13.21
CA GLU A 230 1.89 -20.58 -14.06
C GLU A 230 0.40 -20.44 -13.72
N TYR A 231 0.11 -20.20 -12.45
CA TYR A 231 -1.23 -20.30 -11.88
C TYR A 231 -1.84 -18.92 -11.56
N ILE A 232 -1.29 -17.86 -12.14
CA ILE A 232 -1.82 -16.49 -12.01
C ILE A 232 -2.14 -15.93 -13.39
N LYS A 233 -3.21 -15.15 -13.47
CA LYS A 233 -3.50 -14.28 -14.61
C LYS A 233 -3.31 -12.84 -14.15
N ILE A 234 -2.43 -12.10 -14.83
CA ILE A 234 -2.12 -10.71 -14.53
C ILE A 234 -2.89 -9.83 -15.53
N ASP A 235 -3.54 -8.78 -15.03
CA ASP A 235 -4.23 -7.82 -15.88
C ASP A 235 -3.22 -6.99 -16.69
N GLN A 236 -3.56 -6.73 -17.96
CA GLN A 236 -2.70 -5.97 -18.89
C GLN A 236 -2.82 -4.46 -18.65
#